data_AF-Q7VHL4-F1
#
_entry.id   AF-Q7VHL4-F1
#
_cell.length_a   1.000
_cell.length_b   1.000
_cell.length_c   1.000
_cell.angle_alpha   90.00
_cell.angle_beta   90.00
_cell.angle_gamma   90.00
#
_symmetry.space_group_name_H-M   'P 1'
#
loop_
_entity.id
_entity.type
_entity.pdbx_description
1 polymer ?
#
loop_
_entity_poly.entity_id
_entity_poly.type
_entity_poly.pdbx_seq_one_letter_code
_entity_poly.pdbx_strand_id
1 'polypeptide(L)'
;MINHTQYRIYYRALGSIIASVFFCNIVLGADSQLLDCSIIFEARKNEVKAQLDEIDERQQALQVLQNATQVLLDEKERQLKDKEAEIDQKIVLFSQEQEKSKAEIEEQNKKNTQALEQKQQEIEQLIAKNEEILSQIKEVKDDKIIKAYKGMKEAKVAAILADMPESEAVEILSQMEVKDIAKILGKMDDQKAAKITSQIRAVEPNRIASPQDNVPQNPQDLQETNEAQDSQSADMQDESAQNQSQESKSDTQSDATDNNTQEAENSPEL
;
A
#
# COMPACT_ATOMS: atom_id res chain seq x y z
N MET A 1 134.91 -13.43 59.25
CA MET A 1 133.79 -14.09 58.54
C MET A 1 132.53 -13.25 58.71
N ILE A 2 132.27 -12.43 57.69
CA ILE A 2 131.03 -11.82 57.19
C ILE A 2 129.84 -11.59 58.15
N ASN A 3 129.66 -10.29 58.50
CA ASN A 3 128.45 -9.47 58.51
C ASN A 3 127.07 -10.14 58.78
N HIS A 4 126.69 -10.23 60.07
CA HIS A 4 125.34 -10.62 60.49
C HIS A 4 124.48 -9.45 61.03
N THR A 5 125.08 -8.28 61.25
CA THR A 5 124.41 -7.10 61.86
C THR A 5 123.77 -6.16 60.83
N GLN A 6 124.29 -6.11 59.60
CA GLN A 6 123.77 -5.22 58.55
C GLN A 6 122.46 -5.75 57.91
N TYR A 7 122.23 -7.06 57.92
CA TYR A 7 121.02 -7.66 57.33
C TYR A 7 119.74 -7.42 58.18
N ARG A 8 119.86 -7.27 59.51
CA ARG A 8 118.69 -7.06 60.40
C ARG A 8 118.08 -5.67 60.27
N ILE A 9 118.85 -4.66 59.86
CA ILE A 9 118.36 -3.28 59.66
C ILE A 9 117.65 -3.18 58.30
N TYR A 10 118.21 -3.80 57.25
CA TYR A 10 117.58 -3.83 55.92
C TYR A 10 116.22 -4.55 55.91
N TYR A 11 116.07 -5.68 56.63
CA TYR A 11 114.79 -6.40 56.70
C TYR A 11 113.68 -5.66 57.48
N ARG A 12 114.04 -4.84 58.49
CA ARG A 12 113.05 -4.04 59.24
C ARG A 12 112.55 -2.84 58.43
N ALA A 13 113.42 -2.22 57.62
CA ALA A 13 113.05 -1.13 56.72
C ALA A 13 112.22 -1.62 55.52
N LEU A 14 112.59 -2.76 54.92
CA LEU A 14 111.87 -3.35 53.79
C LEU A 14 110.49 -3.89 54.22
N GLY A 15 110.40 -4.48 55.42
CA GLY A 15 109.13 -4.95 55.99
C GLY A 15 108.13 -3.82 56.26
N SER A 16 108.58 -2.62 56.64
CA SER A 16 107.71 -1.46 56.87
C SER A 16 107.17 -0.86 55.57
N ILE A 17 107.96 -0.87 54.49
CA ILE A 17 107.52 -0.40 53.17
C ILE A 17 106.55 -1.41 52.54
N ILE A 18 106.86 -2.71 52.64
CA ILE A 18 105.97 -3.78 52.16
C ILE A 18 104.66 -3.77 52.96
N ALA A 19 104.69 -3.63 54.28
CA ALA A 19 103.49 -3.50 55.11
C ALA A 19 102.68 -2.23 54.77
N SER A 20 103.33 -1.11 54.47
CA SER A 20 102.65 0.13 54.05
C SER A 20 101.98 0.01 52.68
N VAL A 21 102.60 -0.69 51.72
CA VAL A 21 102.03 -0.92 50.38
C VAL A 21 100.90 -1.96 50.45
N PHE A 22 101.04 -2.98 51.31
CA PHE A 22 100.01 -3.98 51.54
C PHE A 22 98.80 -3.40 52.27
N PHE A 23 99.03 -2.50 53.24
CA PHE A 23 97.98 -1.77 53.94
C PHE A 23 97.24 -0.77 53.05
N CYS A 24 97.94 -0.14 52.08
CA CYS A 24 97.31 0.75 51.11
C CYS A 24 96.41 0.01 50.09
N ASN A 25 96.80 -1.18 49.64
CA ASN A 25 95.99 -1.98 48.72
C ASN A 25 94.73 -2.59 49.37
N ILE A 26 94.73 -2.80 50.69
CA ILE A 26 93.57 -3.35 51.42
C ILE A 26 92.51 -2.29 51.73
N VAL A 27 92.89 -1.01 51.89
CA VAL A 27 91.96 0.08 52.23
C VAL A 27 91.24 0.67 51.00
N LEU A 28 91.76 0.47 49.78
CA LEU A 28 91.20 1.06 48.54
C LEU A 28 90.19 0.17 47.78
N GLY A 29 89.77 -0.97 48.34
CA GLY A 29 88.94 -1.97 47.64
C GLY A 29 87.45 -2.05 48.02
N ALA A 30 86.97 -1.23 48.97
CA ALA A 30 85.63 -1.38 49.56
C ALA A 30 84.54 -0.40 49.06
N ASP A 31 84.89 0.59 48.23
CA ASP A 31 83.95 1.66 47.81
C ASP A 31 83.14 1.34 46.54
N SER A 32 83.53 0.33 45.76
CA SER A 32 82.91 0.03 44.45
C SER A 32 81.54 -0.65 44.52
N GLN A 33 81.24 -1.41 45.58
CA GLN A 33 79.94 -2.09 45.73
C GLN A 33 78.81 -1.16 46.20
N LEU A 34 79.12 -0.13 47.01
CA LEU A 34 78.13 0.85 47.46
C LEU A 34 77.71 1.83 46.35
N LEU A 35 78.66 2.18 45.47
CA LEU A 35 78.42 3.03 44.30
C LEU A 35 77.46 2.36 43.31
N ASP A 36 77.56 1.04 43.14
CA ASP A 36 76.73 0.26 42.22
C ASP A 36 75.28 0.10 42.72
N CYS A 37 75.09 -0.08 44.04
CA CYS A 37 73.76 -0.07 44.64
C CYS A 37 73.06 1.29 44.43
N SER A 38 73.77 2.41 44.61
CA SER A 38 73.19 3.74 44.39
C SER A 38 72.69 3.93 42.96
N ILE A 39 73.45 3.46 41.96
CA ILE A 39 73.06 3.55 40.54
C ILE A 39 71.82 2.70 40.24
N ILE A 40 71.75 1.47 40.76
CA ILE A 40 70.58 0.59 40.58
C ILE A 40 69.32 1.17 41.26
N PHE A 41 69.46 1.74 42.46
CA PHE A 41 68.35 2.40 43.15
C PHE A 41 67.86 3.64 42.40
N GLU A 42 68.77 4.47 41.87
CA GLU A 42 68.39 5.62 41.05
C GLU A 42 67.72 5.19 39.73
N ALA A 43 68.22 4.13 39.08
CA ALA A 43 67.60 3.57 37.88
C ALA A 43 66.18 3.05 38.15
N ARG A 44 65.96 2.29 39.23
CA ARG A 44 64.62 1.82 39.64
C ARG A 44 63.71 2.95 40.05
N LYS A 45 64.22 3.96 40.77
CA LYS A 45 63.47 5.16 41.11
C LYS A 45 63.00 5.90 39.87
N ASN A 46 63.86 6.02 38.85
CA ASN A 46 63.51 6.66 37.59
C ASN A 46 62.51 5.82 36.78
N GLU A 47 62.66 4.49 36.75
CA GLU A 47 61.70 3.56 36.12
C GLU A 47 60.31 3.66 36.79
N VAL A 48 60.26 3.62 38.12
CA VAL A 48 59.00 3.76 38.89
C VAL A 48 58.37 5.12 38.66
N LYS A 49 59.17 6.19 38.60
CA LYS A 49 58.67 7.54 38.30
C LYS A 49 58.09 7.61 36.88
N ALA A 50 58.76 7.04 35.89
CA ALA A 50 58.25 6.98 34.52
C ALA A 50 56.94 6.19 34.41
N GLN A 51 56.82 5.07 35.14
CA GLN A 51 55.57 4.30 35.21
C GLN A 51 54.45 5.09 35.91
N LEU A 52 54.77 5.90 36.93
CA LEU A 52 53.80 6.75 37.61
C LEU A 52 53.30 7.85 36.67
N ASP A 53 54.21 8.50 35.95
CA ASP A 53 53.87 9.52 34.94
C ASP A 53 52.98 8.91 33.83
N GLU A 54 53.29 7.70 33.36
CA GLU A 54 52.44 6.99 32.38
C GLU A 54 51.06 6.62 32.93
N ILE A 55 50.98 6.21 34.20
CA ILE A 55 49.69 5.93 34.87
C ILE A 55 48.85 7.20 34.96
N ASP A 56 49.46 8.34 35.31
CA ASP A 56 48.77 9.62 35.41
C ASP A 56 48.24 10.08 34.04
N GLU A 57 49.05 9.95 32.97
CA GLU A 57 48.61 10.22 31.59
C GLU A 57 47.43 9.34 31.17
N ARG A 58 47.49 8.03 31.47
CA ARG A 58 46.38 7.09 31.19
C ARG A 58 45.12 7.44 31.99
N GLN A 59 45.24 7.83 33.25
CA GLN A 59 44.11 8.25 34.08
C GLN A 59 43.45 9.50 33.51
N GLN A 60 44.24 10.48 33.08
CA GLN A 60 43.72 11.68 32.44
C GLN A 60 43.00 11.35 31.12
N ALA A 61 43.58 10.49 30.28
CA ALA A 61 42.96 10.04 29.04
C ALA A 61 41.63 9.31 29.29
N LEU A 62 41.58 8.43 30.30
CA LEU A 62 40.35 7.73 30.69
C LEU A 62 39.28 8.69 31.22
N GLN A 63 39.66 9.67 32.04
CA GLN A 63 38.72 10.67 32.56
C GLN A 63 38.12 11.51 31.42
N VAL A 64 38.94 11.92 30.45
CA VAL A 64 38.46 12.64 29.26
C VAL A 64 37.49 11.78 28.45
N LEU A 65 37.82 10.50 28.23
CA LEU A 65 36.96 9.58 27.50
C LEU A 65 35.63 9.31 28.23
N GLN A 66 35.67 9.11 29.55
CA GLN A 66 34.48 8.92 30.37
C GLN A 66 33.58 10.16 30.33
N ASN A 67 34.14 11.36 30.49
CA ASN A 67 33.40 12.60 30.39
C ASN A 67 32.79 12.79 28.99
N ALA A 68 33.57 12.55 27.92
CA ALA A 68 33.07 12.63 26.55
C ALA A 68 31.92 11.63 26.32
N THR A 69 32.04 10.41 26.86
CA THR A 69 31.00 9.38 26.76
C THR A 69 29.74 9.80 27.52
N GLN A 70 29.89 10.35 28.73
CA GLN A 70 28.76 10.82 29.52
C GLN A 70 28.00 11.94 28.81
N VAL A 71 28.71 12.91 28.23
CA VAL A 71 28.09 13.99 27.45
C VAL A 71 27.29 13.45 26.28
N LEU A 72 27.85 12.48 25.54
CA LEU A 72 27.14 11.84 24.43
C LEU A 72 25.91 11.07 24.91
N LEU A 73 25.99 10.37 26.04
CA LEU A 73 24.85 9.65 26.61
C LEU A 73 23.75 10.61 27.05
N ASP A 74 24.10 11.69 27.74
CA ASP A 74 23.14 12.71 28.18
C ASP A 74 22.45 13.38 26.98
N GLU A 75 23.20 13.64 25.90
CA GLU A 75 22.63 14.18 24.66
C GLU A 75 21.68 13.18 24.00
N LYS A 76 22.04 11.90 23.91
CA LYS A 76 21.16 10.87 23.37
C LYS A 76 19.91 10.67 24.23
N GLU A 77 20.03 10.75 25.55
CA GLU A 77 18.89 10.65 26.46
C GLU A 77 17.92 11.81 26.26
N ARG A 78 18.42 13.05 26.11
CA ARG A 78 17.58 14.20 25.78
C ARG A 78 16.88 14.05 24.43
N GLN A 79 17.63 13.66 23.39
CA GLN A 79 17.03 13.42 22.07
C GLN A 79 15.96 12.34 22.08
N LEU A 80 16.14 11.28 22.89
CA LEU A 80 15.13 10.24 23.03
C LEU A 80 13.90 10.76 23.77
N LYS A 81 14.07 11.51 24.86
CA LYS A 81 12.96 12.14 25.59
C LYS A 81 12.16 13.10 24.71
N ASP A 82 12.84 13.92 23.92
CA ASP A 82 12.18 14.86 23.00
C ASP A 82 11.38 14.11 21.94
N LYS A 83 11.95 13.04 21.36
CA LYS A 83 11.25 12.19 20.39
C LYS A 83 10.09 11.41 20.98
N GLU A 84 10.25 10.89 22.20
CA GLU A 84 9.17 10.20 22.93
C GLU A 84 8.01 11.15 23.17
N ALA A 85 8.28 12.36 23.67
CA ALA A 85 7.27 13.39 23.85
C ALA A 85 6.59 13.81 22.53
N GLU A 86 7.35 13.93 21.43
CA GLU A 86 6.79 14.22 20.11
C GLU A 86 5.89 13.08 19.61
N ILE A 87 6.33 11.82 19.78
CA ILE A 87 5.55 10.65 19.41
C ILE A 87 4.27 10.56 20.23
N ASP A 88 4.33 10.77 21.54
CA ASP A 88 3.17 10.76 22.42
C ASP A 88 2.15 11.83 22.01
N GLN A 89 2.62 13.03 21.69
CA GLN A 89 1.75 14.09 21.16
C GLN A 89 1.08 13.67 19.85
N LYS A 90 1.83 13.06 18.93
CA LYS A 90 1.28 12.56 17.66
C LYS A 90 0.28 11.44 17.85
N ILE A 91 0.50 10.53 18.80
CA ILE A 91 -0.44 9.45 19.13
C ILE A 91 -1.77 10.03 19.61
N VAL A 92 -1.73 11.04 20.49
CA VAL A 92 -2.95 11.71 20.97
C VAL A 92 -3.70 12.39 19.84
N LEU A 93 -3.00 13.18 19.00
CA LEU A 93 -3.61 13.86 17.86
C LEU A 93 -4.22 12.87 16.86
N PHE A 94 -3.49 11.81 16.52
CA PHE A 94 -3.94 10.79 15.58
C PHE A 94 -5.14 10.01 16.13
N SER A 95 -5.12 9.64 17.41
CA SER A 95 -6.25 8.99 18.08
C SER A 95 -7.49 9.89 18.06
N GLN A 96 -7.32 11.19 18.34
CA GLN A 96 -8.43 12.14 18.30
C GLN A 96 -9.00 12.34 16.90
N GLU A 97 -8.14 12.44 15.88
CA GLU A 97 -8.55 12.57 14.48
C GLU A 97 -9.25 11.29 13.99
N GLN A 98 -8.77 10.12 14.38
CA GLN A 98 -9.40 8.84 14.08
C GLN A 98 -10.80 8.74 14.67
N GLU A 99 -10.99 9.15 15.93
CA GLU A 99 -12.31 9.15 16.56
C GLU A 99 -13.27 10.13 15.87
N LYS A 100 -12.80 11.32 15.50
CA LYS A 100 -13.60 12.31 14.75
C LYS A 100 -14.01 11.78 13.37
N SER A 101 -13.05 11.26 12.61
CA SER A 101 -13.31 10.69 11.29
C SER A 101 -14.31 9.53 11.38
N LYS A 102 -14.16 8.65 12.38
CA LYS A 102 -15.11 7.55 12.61
C LYS A 102 -16.51 8.07 12.93
N ALA A 103 -16.63 9.09 13.79
CA ALA A 103 -17.92 9.70 14.12
C ALA A 103 -18.59 10.36 12.90
N GLU A 104 -17.81 11.07 12.07
CA GLU A 104 -18.30 11.68 10.83
C GLU A 104 -18.77 10.62 9.82
N ILE A 105 -18.02 9.52 9.66
CA ILE A 105 -18.41 8.40 8.80
C ILE A 105 -19.70 7.75 9.31
N GLU A 106 -19.84 7.54 10.62
CA GLU A 106 -21.04 6.98 11.23
C GLU A 106 -22.25 7.91 11.03
N GLU A 107 -22.08 9.20 11.23
CA GLU A 107 -23.13 10.19 10.99
C GLU A 107 -23.54 10.24 9.52
N GLN A 108 -22.59 10.25 8.60
CA GLN A 108 -22.87 10.27 7.17
C GLN A 108 -23.56 8.98 6.71
N ASN A 109 -23.13 7.83 7.21
CA ASN A 109 -23.78 6.54 6.93
C ASN A 109 -25.23 6.55 7.43
N LYS A 110 -25.49 7.05 8.64
CA LYS A 110 -26.85 7.18 9.17
C LYS A 110 -27.72 8.09 8.28
N LYS A 111 -27.21 9.24 7.84
CA LYS A 111 -27.92 10.15 6.91
C LYS A 111 -28.20 9.47 5.57
N ASN A 112 -27.23 8.77 5.02
CA ASN A 112 -27.38 8.05 3.76
C ASN A 112 -28.45 6.95 3.86
N THR A 113 -28.42 6.15 4.93
CA THR A 113 -29.44 5.12 5.17
C THR A 113 -30.83 5.72 5.30
N GLN A 114 -30.97 6.81 6.08
CA GLN A 114 -32.26 7.51 6.22
C GLN A 114 -32.76 8.08 4.89
N ALA A 115 -31.87 8.67 4.08
CA ALA A 115 -32.22 9.18 2.76
C ALA A 115 -32.66 8.05 1.81
N LEU A 116 -31.98 6.89 1.85
CA LEU A 116 -32.35 5.72 1.07
C LEU A 116 -33.71 5.14 1.51
N GLU A 117 -33.97 5.05 2.80
CA GLU A 117 -35.27 4.61 3.34
C GLU A 117 -36.40 5.53 2.90
N GLN A 118 -36.21 6.85 2.99
CA GLN A 118 -37.19 7.83 2.52
C GLN A 118 -37.45 7.70 1.01
N LYS A 119 -36.38 7.56 0.22
CA LYS A 119 -36.50 7.37 -1.23
C LYS A 119 -37.20 6.07 -1.57
N GLN A 120 -36.91 4.99 -0.84
CA GLN A 120 -37.56 3.71 -1.03
C GLN A 120 -39.07 3.81 -0.76
N GLN A 121 -39.47 4.46 0.34
CA GLN A 121 -40.88 4.69 0.67
C GLN A 121 -41.57 5.58 -0.37
N GLU A 122 -40.90 6.64 -0.85
CA GLU A 122 -41.42 7.50 -1.91
C GLU A 122 -41.67 6.70 -3.21
N ILE A 123 -40.71 5.86 -3.61
CA ILE A 123 -40.83 4.99 -4.78
C ILE A 123 -41.98 4.00 -4.61
N GLU A 124 -42.08 3.34 -3.45
CA GLU A 124 -43.15 2.38 -3.16
C GLU A 124 -44.53 3.04 -3.24
N GLN A 125 -44.68 4.26 -2.70
CA GLN A 125 -45.91 5.04 -2.81
C GLN A 125 -46.24 5.42 -4.26
N LEU A 126 -45.24 5.78 -5.06
CA LEU A 126 -45.45 6.09 -6.48
C LEU A 126 -45.84 4.85 -7.28
N ILE A 127 -45.25 3.69 -7.01
CA ILE A 127 -45.62 2.42 -7.63
C ILE A 127 -47.07 2.08 -7.28
N ALA A 128 -47.45 2.14 -6.01
CA ALA A 128 -48.82 1.87 -5.57
C ALA A 128 -49.84 2.79 -6.25
N LYS A 129 -49.54 4.10 -6.35
CA LYS A 129 -50.40 5.06 -7.08
C LYS A 129 -50.49 4.74 -8.56
N ASN A 130 -49.39 4.37 -9.20
CA ASN A 130 -49.40 4.00 -10.62
C ASN A 130 -50.23 2.74 -10.85
N GLU A 131 -50.10 1.72 -9.99
CA GLU A 131 -50.91 0.50 -10.06
C GLU A 131 -52.41 0.81 -9.88
N GLU A 132 -52.77 1.67 -8.92
CA GLU A 132 -54.14 2.11 -8.71
C GLU A 132 -54.68 2.86 -9.94
N ILE A 133 -53.92 3.82 -10.48
CA ILE A 133 -54.28 4.56 -11.70
C ILE A 133 -54.45 3.60 -12.89
N LEU A 134 -53.56 2.62 -13.06
CA LEU A 134 -53.66 1.62 -14.12
C LEU A 134 -54.92 0.75 -13.96
N SER A 135 -55.28 0.38 -12.73
CA SER A 135 -56.53 -0.34 -12.44
C SER A 135 -57.74 0.50 -12.85
N GLN A 136 -57.79 1.76 -12.44
CA GLN A 136 -58.88 2.67 -12.78
C GLN A 136 -58.97 2.91 -14.30
N ILE A 137 -57.83 3.05 -14.99
CA ILE A 137 -57.81 3.22 -16.45
C ILE A 137 -58.34 1.97 -17.14
N LYS A 138 -57.91 0.78 -16.74
CA LYS A 138 -58.39 -0.48 -17.30
C LYS A 138 -59.90 -0.64 -17.09
N GLU A 139 -60.38 -0.45 -15.86
CA GLU A 139 -61.80 -0.51 -15.54
C GLU A 139 -62.63 0.48 -16.38
N VAL A 140 -62.24 1.75 -16.45
CA VAL A 140 -63.00 2.78 -17.18
C VAL A 140 -62.97 2.56 -18.70
N LYS A 141 -61.82 2.14 -19.25
CA LYS A 141 -61.63 1.95 -20.68
C LYS A 141 -62.37 0.70 -21.16
N ASP A 142 -62.22 -0.41 -20.46
CA ASP A 142 -62.83 -1.69 -20.85
C ASP A 142 -64.35 -1.62 -20.74
N ASP A 143 -64.90 -0.92 -19.74
CA ASP A 143 -66.35 -0.87 -19.57
C ASP A 143 -67.07 0.03 -20.58
N LYS A 144 -66.54 1.19 -20.95
CA LYS A 144 -67.28 2.14 -21.79
C LYS A 144 -67.10 1.87 -23.28
N ILE A 145 -65.87 1.55 -23.70
CA ILE A 145 -65.54 1.36 -25.11
C ILE A 145 -66.11 0.03 -25.58
N ILE A 146 -65.81 -1.08 -24.87
CA ILE A 146 -66.28 -2.41 -25.28
C ILE A 146 -67.81 -2.48 -25.28
N LYS A 147 -68.49 -1.88 -24.28
CA LYS A 147 -69.97 -1.85 -24.26
C LYS A 147 -70.55 -1.04 -25.43
N ALA A 148 -69.94 0.08 -25.82
CA ALA A 148 -70.39 0.89 -26.95
C ALA A 148 -70.29 0.14 -28.29
N TYR A 149 -69.21 -0.62 -28.50
CA TYR A 149 -69.01 -1.38 -29.74
C TYR A 149 -69.74 -2.74 -29.75
N LYS A 150 -69.84 -3.45 -28.62
CA LYS A 150 -70.64 -4.69 -28.50
C LYS A 150 -72.13 -4.47 -28.75
N GLY A 151 -72.66 -3.30 -28.41
CA GLY A 151 -74.06 -2.94 -28.65
C GLY A 151 -74.39 -2.57 -30.10
N MET A 152 -73.40 -2.42 -30.97
CA MET A 152 -73.57 -1.97 -32.35
C MET A 152 -73.44 -3.15 -33.34
N LYS A 153 -74.18 -3.10 -34.45
CA LYS A 153 -74.12 -4.14 -35.50
C LYS A 153 -72.70 -4.26 -36.07
N GLU A 154 -72.22 -5.49 -36.26
CA GLU A 154 -70.83 -5.80 -36.64
C GLU A 154 -70.40 -5.11 -37.94
N ALA A 155 -71.32 -4.97 -38.91
CA ALA A 155 -71.05 -4.25 -40.16
C ALA A 155 -70.85 -2.73 -39.97
N LYS A 156 -71.52 -2.12 -38.98
CA LYS A 156 -71.32 -0.70 -38.63
C LYS A 156 -70.02 -0.51 -37.86
N VAL A 157 -69.70 -1.44 -36.96
CA VAL A 157 -68.43 -1.45 -36.23
C VAL A 157 -67.26 -1.60 -37.20
N ALA A 158 -67.34 -2.53 -38.16
CA ALA A 158 -66.32 -2.71 -39.19
C ALA A 158 -66.10 -1.44 -40.04
N ALA A 159 -67.18 -0.75 -40.43
CA ALA A 159 -67.07 0.52 -41.15
C ALA A 159 -66.40 1.62 -40.31
N ILE A 160 -66.79 1.76 -39.03
CA ILE A 160 -66.22 2.77 -38.12
C ILE A 160 -64.72 2.51 -37.87
N LEU A 161 -64.34 1.25 -37.61
CA LEU A 161 -62.94 0.87 -37.40
C LEU A 161 -62.10 0.99 -38.69
N ALA A 162 -62.73 0.79 -39.86
CA ALA A 162 -62.11 1.01 -41.15
C ALA A 162 -61.90 2.50 -41.48
N ASP A 163 -62.59 3.42 -40.81
CA ASP A 163 -62.39 4.87 -41.01
C ASP A 163 -61.43 5.49 -39.97
N MET A 164 -61.04 4.75 -38.92
CA MET A 164 -60.15 5.23 -37.86
C MET A 164 -58.66 4.84 -38.08
N PRO A 165 -57.73 5.44 -37.31
CA PRO A 165 -56.33 5.06 -37.32
C PRO A 165 -56.11 3.61 -36.90
N GLU A 166 -55.18 2.92 -37.57
CA GLU A 166 -54.93 1.50 -37.34
C GLU A 166 -54.54 1.18 -35.88
N SER A 167 -53.77 2.06 -35.22
CA SER A 167 -53.37 1.89 -33.82
C SER A 167 -54.54 1.89 -32.85
N GLU A 168 -55.56 2.73 -33.07
CA GLU A 168 -56.74 2.80 -32.22
C GLU A 168 -57.68 1.61 -32.50
N ALA A 169 -57.79 1.20 -33.76
CA ALA A 169 -58.57 0.02 -34.14
C ALA A 169 -57.99 -1.27 -33.53
N VAL A 170 -56.66 -1.42 -33.54
CA VAL A 170 -55.96 -2.54 -32.90
C VAL A 170 -56.19 -2.56 -31.40
N GLU A 171 -56.18 -1.39 -30.74
CA GLU A 171 -56.41 -1.28 -29.30
C GLU A 171 -57.85 -1.62 -28.90
N ILE A 172 -58.85 -1.18 -29.68
CA ILE A 172 -60.25 -1.53 -29.43
C ILE A 172 -60.50 -3.01 -29.71
N LEU A 173 -59.95 -3.54 -30.81
CA LEU A 173 -60.14 -4.95 -31.19
C LEU A 173 -59.42 -5.91 -30.25
N SER A 174 -58.23 -5.58 -29.73
CA SER A 174 -57.51 -6.44 -28.77
C SER A 174 -58.25 -6.63 -27.45
N GLN A 175 -59.14 -5.69 -27.11
CA GLN A 175 -59.99 -5.73 -25.93
C GLN A 175 -61.33 -6.47 -26.16
N MET A 176 -61.69 -6.78 -27.41
CA MET A 176 -62.92 -7.50 -27.74
C MET A 176 -62.75 -9.03 -27.67
N GLU A 177 -63.86 -9.76 -27.59
CA GLU A 177 -63.81 -11.22 -27.65
C GLU A 177 -63.40 -11.69 -29.06
N VAL A 178 -62.57 -12.73 -29.13
CA VAL A 178 -62.07 -13.31 -30.40
C VAL A 178 -63.19 -13.60 -31.41
N LYS A 179 -64.37 -13.96 -30.91
CA LYS A 179 -65.57 -14.20 -31.74
C LYS A 179 -66.09 -12.93 -32.43
N ASP A 180 -66.09 -11.80 -31.73
CA ASP A 180 -66.56 -10.53 -32.27
C ASP A 180 -65.50 -9.94 -33.21
N ILE A 181 -64.22 -10.08 -32.87
CA ILE A 181 -63.10 -9.73 -33.75
C ILE A 181 -63.24 -10.45 -35.10
N ALA A 182 -63.43 -11.77 -35.10
CA ALA A 182 -63.57 -12.55 -36.34
C ALA A 182 -64.78 -12.11 -37.19
N LYS A 183 -65.91 -11.79 -36.55
CA LYS A 183 -67.11 -11.30 -37.25
C LYS A 183 -66.91 -9.90 -37.83
N ILE A 184 -66.22 -9.01 -37.12
CA ILE A 184 -65.95 -7.63 -37.56
C ILE A 184 -64.91 -7.64 -38.68
N LEU A 185 -63.80 -8.36 -38.53
CA LEU A 185 -62.77 -8.51 -39.56
C LEU A 185 -63.36 -9.13 -40.85
N GLY A 186 -64.25 -10.12 -40.73
CA GLY A 186 -64.95 -10.72 -41.88
C GLY A 186 -66.00 -9.81 -42.55
N LYS A 187 -66.24 -8.60 -42.04
CA LYS A 187 -67.10 -7.57 -42.63
C LYS A 187 -66.32 -6.31 -43.03
N MET A 188 -65.00 -6.34 -42.90
CA MET A 188 -64.08 -5.26 -43.25
C MET A 188 -63.31 -5.62 -44.54
N ASP A 189 -62.58 -4.65 -45.10
CA ASP A 189 -61.67 -4.89 -46.22
C ASP A 189 -60.52 -5.85 -45.86
N ASP A 190 -60.22 -6.77 -46.76
CA ASP A 190 -59.25 -7.86 -46.56
C ASP A 190 -57.82 -7.35 -46.30
N GLN A 191 -57.39 -6.29 -46.99
CA GLN A 191 -56.03 -5.75 -46.83
C GLN A 191 -55.90 -5.04 -45.48
N LYS A 192 -56.92 -4.28 -45.10
CA LYS A 192 -56.92 -3.58 -43.81
C LYS A 192 -57.05 -4.57 -42.65
N ALA A 193 -57.85 -5.63 -42.81
CA ALA A 193 -57.98 -6.70 -41.83
C ALA A 193 -56.68 -7.46 -41.61
N ALA A 194 -55.96 -7.79 -42.68
CA ALA A 194 -54.65 -8.45 -42.58
C ALA A 194 -53.63 -7.59 -41.82
N LYS A 195 -53.62 -6.28 -42.05
CA LYS A 195 -52.71 -5.33 -41.41
C LYS A 195 -53.04 -5.11 -39.92
N ILE A 196 -54.32 -4.99 -39.58
CA ILE A 196 -54.76 -4.90 -38.18
C ILE A 196 -54.46 -6.22 -37.44
N THR A 197 -54.68 -7.37 -38.07
CA THR A 197 -54.40 -8.69 -37.48
C THR A 197 -52.92 -8.88 -37.18
N SER A 198 -52.02 -8.42 -38.06
CA SER A 198 -50.58 -8.50 -37.81
C SER A 198 -50.15 -7.56 -36.68
N GLN A 199 -50.75 -6.37 -36.58
CA GLN A 199 -50.50 -5.44 -35.49
C GLN A 199 -51.02 -5.96 -34.14
N ILE A 200 -52.21 -6.57 -34.09
CA ILE A 200 -52.72 -7.22 -32.87
C ILE A 200 -51.75 -8.33 -32.40
N ARG A 201 -51.22 -9.13 -33.33
CA ARG A 201 -50.22 -10.17 -33.00
C ARG A 201 -48.89 -9.58 -32.51
N ALA A 202 -48.49 -8.41 -33.02
CA ALA A 202 -47.25 -7.73 -32.63
C ALA A 202 -47.34 -7.04 -31.25
N VAL A 203 -48.53 -6.58 -30.87
CA VAL A 203 -48.80 -5.91 -29.58
C VAL A 203 -48.88 -6.91 -28.40
N GLU A 204 -49.08 -8.20 -28.65
CA GLU A 204 -49.03 -9.26 -27.62
C GLU A 204 -47.72 -10.09 -27.66
N PRO A 205 -46.54 -9.58 -27.27
CA PRO A 205 -45.43 -10.46 -26.94
C PRO A 205 -45.60 -10.91 -25.48
N ASN A 206 -46.58 -11.79 -25.18
CA ASN A 206 -46.55 -12.71 -24.01
C ASN A 206 -47.77 -13.65 -23.82
N ARG A 207 -48.57 -13.97 -24.85
CA ARG A 207 -49.59 -15.02 -24.73
C ARG A 207 -49.06 -16.35 -25.28
N ILE A 208 -48.66 -17.20 -24.33
CA ILE A 208 -48.04 -18.53 -24.42
C ILE A 208 -48.52 -19.44 -25.58
N ALA A 209 -47.51 -20.00 -26.26
CA ALA A 209 -47.37 -21.25 -27.03
C ALA A 209 -48.57 -22.18 -27.29
N SER A 210 -48.55 -22.83 -28.48
CA SER A 210 -48.86 -24.25 -28.75
C SER A 210 -48.52 -24.57 -30.25
N PRO A 211 -48.48 -25.82 -30.74
CA PRO A 211 -47.43 -26.84 -30.57
C PRO A 211 -46.95 -27.46 -31.91
N GLN A 212 -45.67 -27.91 -31.95
CA GLN A 212 -45.05 -28.89 -32.85
C GLN A 212 -44.89 -28.53 -34.34
N ASP A 213 -43.64 -28.56 -34.83
CA ASP A 213 -43.27 -29.53 -35.86
C ASP A 213 -41.77 -29.87 -35.78
N ASN A 214 -41.52 -31.17 -35.63
CA ASN A 214 -40.21 -31.79 -35.54
C ASN A 214 -39.44 -31.66 -36.86
N VAL A 215 -38.16 -31.32 -36.78
CA VAL A 215 -37.16 -31.85 -37.72
C VAL A 215 -35.97 -32.38 -36.88
N PRO A 216 -35.58 -33.66 -37.03
CA PRO A 216 -34.51 -34.25 -36.24
C PRO A 216 -33.15 -33.69 -36.67
N GLN A 217 -32.35 -33.22 -35.71
CA GLN A 217 -30.92 -33.07 -35.89
C GLN A 217 -30.21 -34.24 -35.23
N ASN A 218 -29.37 -34.96 -35.99
CA ASN A 218 -28.27 -35.76 -35.48
C ASN A 218 -27.14 -35.77 -36.54
N PRO A 219 -25.88 -36.05 -36.20
CA PRO A 219 -24.88 -35.01 -36.03
C PRO A 219 -23.56 -35.37 -36.74
N GLN A 220 -22.77 -34.40 -37.17
CA GLN A 220 -21.34 -34.60 -37.46
C GLN A 220 -20.77 -33.20 -37.71
N ASP A 221 -20.17 -32.59 -36.70
CA ASP A 221 -18.71 -32.61 -36.60
C ASP A 221 -18.23 -31.94 -35.30
N LEU A 222 -17.13 -32.48 -34.76
CA LEU A 222 -16.20 -31.87 -33.80
C LEU A 222 -16.60 -31.85 -32.29
N GLN A 223 -16.36 -33.00 -31.66
CA GLN A 223 -15.60 -33.13 -30.39
C GLN A 223 -14.28 -32.32 -30.50
N GLU A 224 -13.75 -31.61 -29.50
CA GLU A 224 -13.34 -31.98 -28.12
C GLU A 224 -13.30 -30.68 -27.28
N THR A 225 -14.12 -30.57 -26.23
CA THR A 225 -13.74 -30.67 -24.81
C THR A 225 -12.57 -29.77 -24.35
N ASN A 226 -12.90 -28.74 -23.56
CA ASN A 226 -12.07 -28.32 -22.44
C ASN A 226 -12.99 -28.14 -21.23
N GLU A 227 -13.04 -29.16 -20.39
CA GLU A 227 -13.60 -29.09 -19.05
C GLU A 227 -12.64 -28.30 -18.16
N ALA A 228 -13.21 -27.35 -17.44
CA ALA A 228 -12.59 -26.81 -16.24
C ALA A 228 -12.52 -27.92 -15.18
N GLN A 229 -11.34 -28.11 -14.59
CA GLN A 229 -11.25 -28.68 -13.25
C GLN A 229 -10.53 -27.72 -12.31
N ASP A 230 -11.23 -27.55 -11.21
CA ASP A 230 -11.00 -26.77 -10.01
C ASP A 230 -9.87 -27.37 -9.15
N SER A 231 -9.20 -26.47 -8.42
CA SER A 231 -8.53 -26.69 -7.13
C SER A 231 -7.51 -27.82 -6.96
N GLN A 232 -6.25 -27.44 -6.74
CA GLN A 232 -5.49 -27.92 -5.57
C GLN A 232 -4.24 -27.07 -5.27
N SER A 233 -4.22 -26.57 -4.04
CA SER A 233 -3.07 -26.07 -3.30
C SER A 233 -2.00 -27.15 -3.09
N ALA A 234 -0.71 -26.81 -3.20
CA ALA A 234 0.31 -26.96 -2.15
C ALA A 234 1.74 -26.75 -2.69
N ASP A 235 2.51 -26.09 -1.86
CA ASP A 235 3.94 -26.28 -1.56
C ASP A 235 5.07 -25.89 -2.53
N MET A 236 5.83 -24.90 -2.01
CA MET A 236 7.26 -24.91 -1.66
C MET A 236 8.34 -25.30 -2.67
N GLN A 237 9.32 -24.38 -2.73
CA GLN A 237 10.77 -24.59 -2.82
C GLN A 237 11.30 -25.12 -4.17
N ASP A 238 12.51 -24.84 -4.61
CA ASP A 238 13.61 -23.91 -4.34
C ASP A 238 14.62 -24.23 -5.48
N GLU A 239 15.52 -23.30 -5.79
CA GLU A 239 16.75 -23.53 -6.56
C GLU A 239 16.61 -24.01 -8.03
N SER A 240 17.42 -23.62 -9.00
CA SER A 240 18.69 -22.90 -9.06
C SER A 240 19.01 -22.67 -10.55
N ALA A 241 19.90 -21.70 -10.84
CA ALA A 241 20.89 -21.69 -11.94
C ALA A 241 20.40 -21.98 -13.38
N GLN A 242 20.71 -21.22 -14.43
CA GLN A 242 21.96 -20.54 -14.80
C GLN A 242 21.60 -19.79 -16.11
N ASN A 243 21.88 -18.49 -16.20
CA ASN A 243 23.02 -17.96 -16.98
C ASN A 243 22.83 -17.99 -18.51
N GLN A 244 22.57 -16.82 -19.12
CA GLN A 244 23.56 -16.06 -19.90
C GLN A 244 22.88 -14.98 -20.74
N SER A 245 23.29 -13.74 -20.47
CA SER A 245 23.80 -12.77 -21.44
C SER A 245 23.03 -12.56 -22.74
N GLN A 246 22.42 -11.38 -22.89
CA GLN A 246 22.85 -10.46 -23.95
C GLN A 246 22.38 -9.02 -23.71
N GLU A 247 23.38 -8.19 -23.47
CA GLU A 247 23.37 -6.74 -23.44
C GLU A 247 23.19 -6.23 -24.88
N SER A 248 22.23 -5.32 -25.10
CA SER A 248 22.16 -4.49 -26.31
C SER A 248 21.37 -3.21 -26.00
N LYS A 249 22.17 -2.16 -25.76
CA LYS A 249 21.87 -0.72 -25.66
C LYS A 249 20.60 -0.23 -26.36
N SER A 250 19.80 0.53 -25.62
CA SER A 250 18.81 1.49 -26.13
C SER A 250 19.17 2.89 -25.65
N ASP A 251 19.84 3.68 -26.48
CA ASP A 251 19.95 5.13 -26.31
C ASP A 251 19.42 5.79 -27.59
N THR A 252 18.19 6.30 -27.53
CA THR A 252 17.70 7.30 -28.47
C THR A 252 16.93 8.36 -27.68
N GLN A 253 17.65 9.43 -27.37
CA GLN A 253 17.29 10.81 -27.71
C GLN A 253 16.06 11.40 -27.02
N SER A 254 16.31 12.15 -25.94
CA SER A 254 15.43 13.24 -25.50
C SER A 254 16.04 14.58 -25.89
N ASP A 255 15.11 15.42 -26.34
CA ASP A 255 15.21 16.71 -26.99
C ASP A 255 15.75 17.80 -26.03
N ALA A 256 16.68 18.62 -26.51
CA ALA A 256 17.07 19.86 -25.85
C ALA A 256 17.55 20.84 -26.92
N THR A 257 16.64 21.69 -27.39
CA THR A 257 17.01 22.97 -28.00
C THR A 257 15.99 24.01 -27.56
N ASP A 258 16.36 24.82 -26.56
CA ASP A 258 15.68 26.08 -26.28
C ASP A 258 16.74 27.17 -26.37
N ASN A 259 16.65 27.99 -27.42
CA ASN A 259 17.42 29.22 -27.51
C ASN A 259 16.65 30.26 -28.31
N ASN A 260 16.03 31.17 -27.54
CA ASN A 260 16.10 32.63 -27.66
C ASN A 260 15.48 33.30 -28.90
N THR A 261 14.69 34.36 -28.69
CA THR A 261 14.94 35.72 -29.25
C THR A 261 13.80 36.73 -28.93
N GLN A 262 14.20 37.80 -28.22
CA GLN A 262 13.79 39.23 -28.28
C GLN A 262 12.43 39.69 -27.72
N GLU A 263 12.45 40.51 -26.66
CA GLU A 263 12.60 41.99 -26.63
C GLU A 263 11.32 42.74 -27.04
N ALA A 264 10.63 43.30 -26.04
CA ALA A 264 9.94 44.59 -26.13
C ALA A 264 9.63 45.10 -24.71
N GLU A 265 10.54 45.90 -24.15
CA GLU A 265 10.19 46.89 -23.12
C GLU A 265 9.53 48.10 -23.80
N ASN A 266 8.41 48.58 -23.23
CA ASN A 266 8.26 49.94 -22.66
C ASN A 266 6.87 50.56 -22.89
N SER A 267 6.07 50.68 -21.81
CA SER A 267 5.36 51.92 -21.40
C SER A 267 4.35 51.63 -20.26
N PRO A 268 4.33 52.42 -19.17
CA PRO A 268 3.29 52.38 -18.16
C PRO A 268 2.26 53.53 -18.32
N GLU A 269 1.08 53.29 -17.74
CA GLU A 269 0.09 54.25 -17.21
C GLU A 269 -0.04 55.65 -17.83
N LEU A 270 -1.13 55.87 -18.57
CA LEU A 270 -2.24 56.79 -18.21
C LEU A 270 -3.51 56.42 -18.98
#